data_AF-A0A2N3BFW8-F1
#
_entry.id   AF-A0A2N3BFW8-F1
#
_cell.length_a   1.000
_cell.length_b   1.000
_cell.length_c   1.000
_cell.angle_alpha   90.00
_cell.angle_beta   90.00
_cell.angle_gamma   90.00
#
_symmetry.space_group_name_H-M   'P 1'
#
loop_
_entity.id
_entity.type
_entity.pdbx_description
1 polymer ?
#
loop_
_entity_poly.entity_id
_entity_poly.type
_entity_poly.pdbx_seq_one_letter_code
_entity_poly.pdbx_strand_id
1 'polypeptide(L)'
;MLAVQLSAPCQPGTRIELRHGELAVAVLTDDNGGYSGLLPALVREARLQVTFADGAQLAARVRVGDIDRIERVALLSGATGALHLNAFENGAGFGDAGHRSTTAPGTQGAGPGGYLTLLGDPAAAPPLLAEVYSAPAGLPPAQLAVRADVSAATCGSDLGGTLLRMGAPAPLAFTLAMPACDGIDGAVLLPLPEVPLALALADHR
;
A
#
# COMPACT_ATOMS: atom_id res chain seq x y z
N MET A 1 10.45 6.68 -5.48
CA MET A 1 10.35 5.20 -5.51
C MET A 1 11.74 4.63 -5.30
N LEU A 2 11.83 3.37 -4.90
CA LEU A 2 13.04 2.56 -4.80
C LEU A 2 13.00 1.56 -5.96
N ALA A 3 14.00 1.58 -6.83
CA ALA A 3 14.18 0.52 -7.82
C ALA A 3 14.84 -0.68 -7.15
N VAL A 4 14.19 -1.84 -7.26
CA VAL A 4 14.68 -3.09 -6.69
C VAL A 4 15.08 -4.00 -7.83
N GLN A 5 16.31 -4.50 -7.78
CA GLN A 5 16.82 -5.52 -8.67
C GLN A 5 17.45 -6.62 -7.82
N LEU A 6 17.04 -7.85 -8.07
CA LEU A 6 17.51 -9.04 -7.38
C LEU A 6 17.98 -10.05 -8.42
N SER A 7 19.10 -10.71 -8.14
CA SER A 7 19.58 -11.88 -8.85
C SER A 7 19.86 -12.97 -7.83
N ALA A 8 19.08 -14.04 -7.88
CA ALA A 8 19.22 -15.22 -7.06
C ALA A 8 19.06 -16.49 -7.91
N PRO A 9 20.04 -16.83 -8.78
CA PRO A 9 19.91 -17.91 -9.77
C PRO A 9 19.58 -19.29 -9.19
N CYS A 10 19.86 -19.51 -7.91
CA CYS A 10 19.55 -20.75 -7.20
C CYS A 10 18.10 -20.82 -6.69
N GLN A 11 17.31 -19.77 -6.87
CA GLN A 11 15.95 -19.62 -6.32
C GLN A 11 14.95 -19.23 -7.44
N PRO A 12 14.82 -19.98 -8.54
CA PRO A 12 13.85 -19.68 -9.59
C PRO A 12 12.41 -19.88 -9.11
N GLY A 13 11.47 -19.09 -9.62
CA GLY A 13 10.03 -19.24 -9.31
C GLY A 13 9.68 -19.18 -7.81
N THR A 14 10.57 -18.61 -6.99
CA THR A 14 10.50 -18.71 -5.54
C THR A 14 9.85 -17.46 -4.95
N ARG A 15 9.00 -17.65 -3.94
CA ARG A 15 8.43 -16.55 -3.17
C ARG A 15 9.50 -15.84 -2.37
N ILE A 16 9.54 -14.52 -2.53
CA ILE A 16 10.32 -13.61 -1.70
C ILE A 16 9.40 -12.58 -1.05
N GLU A 17 9.70 -12.24 0.20
CA GLU A 17 9.10 -11.10 0.89
C GLU A 17 10.04 -9.91 0.77
N LEU A 18 9.53 -8.80 0.24
CA LEU A 18 10.22 -7.52 0.18
C LEU A 18 9.68 -6.62 1.29
N ARG A 19 10.57 -6.11 2.14
CA ARG A 19 10.23 -5.29 3.31
C ARG A 19 10.97 -3.97 3.32
N HIS A 20 10.22 -2.88 3.42
CA HIS A 20 10.72 -1.52 3.62
C HIS A 20 10.02 -0.87 4.82
N GLY A 21 10.66 -0.91 5.98
CA GLY A 21 10.00 -0.57 7.25
C GLY A 21 8.85 -1.53 7.51
N GLU A 22 7.67 -0.97 7.77
CA GLU A 22 6.43 -1.73 8.01
C GLU A 22 5.71 -2.13 6.70
N LEU A 23 6.13 -1.59 5.55
CA LEU A 23 5.63 -2.06 4.25
C LEU A 23 6.26 -3.40 3.93
N ALA A 24 5.45 -4.44 3.80
CA ALA A 24 5.86 -5.76 3.36
C ALA A 24 4.96 -6.25 2.23
N VAL A 25 5.57 -6.75 1.15
CA VAL A 25 4.87 -7.34 0.02
C VAL A 25 5.56 -8.62 -0.44
N ALA A 26 4.79 -9.54 -1.00
CA ALA A 26 5.30 -10.83 -1.47
C ALA A 26 5.22 -10.89 -2.99
N VAL A 27 6.29 -11.37 -3.61
CA VAL A 27 6.39 -11.55 -5.06
C VAL A 27 7.08 -12.87 -5.36
N LEU A 28 6.99 -13.33 -6.60
CA LEU A 28 7.77 -14.47 -7.10
C LEU A 28 8.98 -13.94 -7.87
N THR A 29 10.12 -14.61 -7.72
CA THR A 29 11.21 -14.47 -8.68
C THR A 29 10.82 -15.13 -10.00
N ASP A 30 11.43 -14.68 -11.10
CA ASP A 30 11.27 -15.31 -12.41
C ASP A 30 11.96 -16.68 -12.50
N ASP A 31 11.87 -17.32 -13.66
CA ASP A 31 12.44 -18.65 -13.95
C ASP A 31 13.98 -18.69 -13.89
N ASN A 32 14.65 -17.53 -13.88
CA ASN A 32 16.10 -17.39 -13.70
C ASN A 32 16.46 -16.93 -12.29
N GLY A 33 15.49 -16.86 -11.37
CA GLY A 33 15.70 -16.35 -10.01
C GLY A 33 15.89 -14.83 -9.94
N GLY A 34 15.45 -14.11 -10.97
CA GLY A 34 15.47 -12.65 -11.03
C GLY A 34 14.22 -12.01 -10.43
N TYR A 35 14.34 -10.78 -9.96
CA TYR A 35 13.20 -9.90 -9.72
C TYR A 35 13.57 -8.45 -10.03
N SER A 36 12.67 -7.73 -10.69
CA SER A 36 12.78 -6.30 -10.92
C SER A 36 11.44 -5.63 -10.63
N GLY A 37 11.46 -4.58 -9.82
CA GLY A 37 10.24 -3.87 -9.43
C GLY A 37 10.50 -2.54 -8.75
N LEU A 38 9.40 -1.88 -8.37
CA LEU A 38 9.43 -0.61 -7.65
C LEU A 38 8.77 -0.77 -6.29
N LEU A 39 9.41 -0.23 -5.26
CA LEU A 39 8.80 -0.02 -3.94
C LEU A 39 8.67 1.47 -3.64
N PRO A 40 7.59 1.92 -3.00
CA PRO A 40 7.51 3.28 -2.53
C PRO A 40 8.49 3.49 -1.39
N ALA A 41 9.21 4.60 -1.43
CA ALA A 41 10.00 5.04 -0.28
C ALA A 41 9.05 5.65 0.75
N LEU A 42 9.12 5.21 2.00
CA LEU A 42 8.33 5.77 3.10
C LEU A 42 9.18 6.62 4.05
N VAL A 43 10.50 6.49 3.96
CA VAL A 43 11.48 7.25 4.75
C VAL A 43 12.71 7.59 3.92
N ARG A 44 13.42 8.67 4.30
CA ARG A 44 14.60 9.17 3.58
C ARG A 44 15.76 8.16 3.57
N GLU A 45 16.05 7.60 4.73
CA GLU A 45 17.05 6.54 4.89
C GLU A 45 16.36 5.19 4.73
N ALA A 46 16.18 4.77 3.48
CA ALA A 46 15.45 3.56 3.18
C ALA A 46 16.33 2.32 3.40
N ARG A 47 15.85 1.41 4.24
CA ARG A 47 16.35 0.04 4.33
C ARG A 47 15.35 -0.87 3.64
N LEU A 48 15.86 -1.71 2.74
CA LEU A 48 15.13 -2.79 2.10
C LEU A 48 15.68 -4.12 2.61
N GLN A 49 14.79 -5.05 2.92
CA GLN A 49 15.11 -6.44 3.25
C GLN A 49 14.36 -7.36 2.30
N VAL A 50 15.03 -8.41 1.85
CA VAL A 50 14.44 -9.50 1.08
C VAL A 50 14.57 -10.76 1.91
N THR A 51 13.47 -11.47 2.12
CA THR A 51 13.45 -12.77 2.82
C THR A 51 12.95 -13.84 1.85
N PHE A 52 13.73 -14.90 1.69
CA PHE A 52 13.38 -16.06 0.87
C PHE A 52 12.59 -17.08 1.67
N ALA A 53 11.92 -18.01 0.98
CA ALA A 53 11.14 -19.08 1.60
C ALA A 53 11.98 -20.02 2.49
N ASP A 54 13.27 -20.19 2.19
CA ASP A 54 14.22 -20.97 2.98
C ASP A 54 14.78 -20.20 4.20
N GLY A 55 14.34 -18.96 4.40
CA GLY A 55 14.79 -18.08 5.48
C GLY A 55 16.06 -17.30 5.18
N ALA A 56 16.67 -17.48 4.00
CA ALA A 56 17.79 -16.63 3.59
C ALA A 56 17.34 -15.16 3.51
N GLN A 57 18.26 -14.23 3.83
CA GLN A 57 17.96 -12.81 3.85
C GLN A 57 19.03 -11.98 3.15
N LEU A 58 18.59 -10.98 2.41
CA LEU A 58 19.42 -9.93 1.83
C LEU A 58 18.93 -8.58 2.32
N ALA A 59 19.84 -7.61 2.44
CA ALA A 59 19.46 -6.25 2.81
C ALA A 59 20.28 -5.22 2.06
N ALA A 60 19.63 -4.11 1.70
CA ALA A 60 20.24 -2.95 1.07
C ALA A 60 19.79 -1.67 1.77
N ARG A 61 20.60 -0.62 1.66
CA ARG A 61 20.25 0.72 2.14
C ARG A 61 20.44 1.72 1.01
N VAL A 62 19.55 2.68 0.93
CA VAL A 62 19.62 3.77 -0.05
C VAL A 62 19.05 5.04 0.57
N ARG A 63 19.74 6.16 0.31
CA ARG A 63 19.23 7.48 0.67
C ARG A 63 18.35 8.00 -0.46
N VAL A 64 17.11 8.32 -0.14
CA VAL A 64 16.09 8.78 -1.10
C VAL A 64 16.10 10.30 -1.17
N GLY A 65 16.44 10.84 -2.33
CA GLY A 65 16.31 12.27 -2.63
C GLY A 65 14.84 12.70 -2.76
N ASP A 66 14.58 13.99 -2.51
CA ASP A 66 13.28 14.63 -2.76
C ASP A 66 12.06 13.96 -2.11
N ILE A 67 12.26 13.17 -1.04
CA ILE A 67 11.15 12.47 -0.38
C ILE A 67 10.12 13.45 0.20
N ASP A 68 10.52 14.65 0.60
CA ASP A 68 9.60 15.67 1.13
C ASP A 68 8.69 16.28 0.05
N ARG A 69 8.93 15.98 -1.24
CA ARG A 69 8.09 16.44 -2.34
C ARG A 69 6.91 15.52 -2.62
N ILE A 70 6.77 14.43 -1.86
CA ILE A 70 5.71 13.46 -2.05
C ILE A 70 5.16 13.00 -0.70
N GLU A 71 3.85 12.82 -0.65
CA GLU A 71 3.16 12.21 0.47
C GLU A 71 2.66 10.83 0.06
N ARG A 72 2.67 9.88 1.00
CA ARG A 72 2.19 8.52 0.74
C ARG A 72 1.34 7.99 1.88
N VAL A 73 0.27 7.29 1.49
CA VAL A 73 -0.51 6.42 2.37
C VAL A 73 -0.58 5.05 1.72
N ALA A 74 -0.20 4.01 2.47
CA ALA A 74 -0.28 2.63 2.04
C ALA A 74 -1.34 1.90 2.88
N LEU A 75 -2.16 1.11 2.20
CA LEU A 75 -3.02 0.10 2.79
C LEU A 75 -2.35 -1.25 2.60
N LEU A 76 -2.03 -1.93 3.69
CA LEU A 76 -1.69 -3.35 3.69
C LEU A 76 -3.00 -4.12 3.90
N SER A 77 -3.47 -4.78 2.85
CA SER A 77 -4.65 -5.64 2.93
C SER A 77 -4.26 -6.98 3.57
N GLY A 78 -5.15 -7.54 4.41
CA GLY A 78 -4.99 -8.90 4.90
C GLY A 78 -5.06 -9.96 3.79
N ALA A 79 -5.04 -11.23 4.17
CA ALA A 79 -4.92 -12.37 3.26
C ALA A 79 -6.00 -12.46 2.15
N THR A 80 -7.15 -11.80 2.33
CA THR A 80 -8.24 -11.79 1.34
C THR A 80 -8.02 -10.79 0.20
N GLY A 81 -7.16 -9.78 0.38
CA GLY A 81 -6.98 -8.70 -0.61
C GLY A 81 -8.25 -7.88 -0.88
N ALA A 82 -9.27 -8.00 -0.03
CA ALA A 82 -10.61 -7.44 -0.28
C ALA A 82 -10.79 -5.98 0.18
N LEU A 83 -9.75 -5.40 0.77
CA LEU A 83 -9.74 -4.00 1.21
C LEU A 83 -9.01 -3.17 0.16
N HIS A 84 -9.71 -2.15 -0.36
CA HIS A 84 -9.19 -1.27 -1.40
C HIS A 84 -9.11 0.17 -0.92
N LEU A 85 -7.97 0.82 -1.17
CA LEU A 85 -7.73 2.22 -0.87
C LEU A 85 -8.36 3.08 -1.98
N ASN A 86 -9.11 4.09 -1.57
CA ASN A 86 -9.72 5.07 -2.45
C ASN A 86 -9.24 6.45 -2.00
N ALA A 87 -8.77 7.26 -2.94
CA ALA A 87 -8.38 8.65 -2.69
C ALA A 87 -9.20 9.59 -3.57
N PHE A 88 -9.85 10.56 -2.95
CA PHE A 88 -10.74 11.53 -3.58
C PHE A 88 -10.08 12.91 -3.59
N GLU A 89 -9.54 13.29 -4.74
CA GLU A 89 -8.84 14.55 -4.96
C GLU A 89 -9.83 15.66 -5.31
N ASN A 90 -9.59 16.88 -4.83
CA ASN A 90 -10.32 18.08 -5.25
C ASN A 90 -11.86 17.99 -5.10
N GLY A 91 -12.34 17.27 -4.08
CA GLY A 91 -13.77 17.10 -3.81
C GLY A 91 -14.48 16.10 -4.74
N ALA A 92 -13.72 15.25 -5.44
CA ALA A 92 -14.26 14.18 -6.28
C ALA A 92 -15.12 13.19 -5.49
N GLY A 93 -16.17 12.67 -6.13
CA GLY A 93 -16.90 11.49 -5.71
C GLY A 93 -16.40 10.22 -6.39
N PHE A 94 -17.11 9.11 -6.18
CA PHE A 94 -16.80 7.85 -6.83
C PHE A 94 -16.93 7.93 -8.35
N GLY A 95 -15.87 7.52 -9.05
CA GLY A 95 -15.83 7.46 -10.52
C GLY A 95 -15.52 8.79 -11.20
N ASP A 96 -15.46 9.89 -10.44
CA ASP A 96 -15.07 11.19 -10.96
C ASP A 96 -13.58 11.23 -11.32
N ALA A 97 -13.17 12.22 -12.12
CA ALA A 97 -11.79 12.35 -12.61
C ALA A 97 -10.72 12.48 -11.50
N GLY A 98 -11.11 12.98 -10.32
CA GLY A 98 -10.25 13.09 -9.13
C GLY A 98 -10.27 11.86 -8.22
N HIS A 99 -11.00 10.80 -8.56
CA HIS A 99 -10.98 9.56 -7.80
C HIS A 99 -9.81 8.68 -8.25
N ARG A 100 -8.96 8.28 -7.30
CA ARG A 100 -7.89 7.30 -7.49
C ARG A 100 -8.23 6.00 -6.77
N SER A 101 -8.24 4.91 -7.53
CA SER A 101 -8.52 3.56 -7.07
C SER A 101 -7.67 2.56 -7.86
N THR A 102 -7.76 1.27 -7.56
CA THR A 102 -7.11 0.21 -8.36
C THR A 102 -7.60 0.16 -9.81
N THR A 103 -8.86 0.55 -10.07
CA THR A 103 -9.45 0.59 -11.42
C THR A 103 -9.21 1.91 -12.15
N ALA A 104 -8.90 2.98 -11.42
CA ALA A 104 -8.54 4.28 -11.96
C ALA A 104 -7.31 4.85 -11.21
N PRO A 105 -6.12 4.24 -11.35
CA PRO A 105 -4.97 4.55 -10.49
C PRO A 105 -4.35 5.92 -10.76
N GLY A 106 -4.72 6.62 -11.83
CA GLY A 106 -3.98 7.78 -12.30
C GLY A 106 -2.61 7.40 -12.86
N THR A 107 -1.78 8.39 -13.18
CA THR A 107 -0.46 8.15 -13.78
C THR A 107 0.56 9.07 -13.14
N GLN A 108 1.66 8.49 -12.67
CA GLN A 108 2.76 9.25 -12.08
C GLN A 108 3.27 10.31 -13.08
N GLY A 109 3.27 11.57 -12.64
CA GLY A 109 3.81 12.69 -13.43
C GLY A 109 2.91 13.19 -14.57
N ALA A 110 1.72 12.62 -14.79
CA ALA A 110 0.81 13.04 -15.86
C ALA A 110 -0.02 14.31 -15.51
N GLY A 111 0.17 14.88 -14.32
CA GLY A 111 -0.56 16.07 -13.89
C GLY A 111 -0.34 16.39 -12.42
N PRO A 112 -1.08 17.37 -11.87
CA PRO A 112 -0.97 17.80 -10.48
C PRO A 112 -1.68 16.86 -9.50
N GLY A 113 -2.16 15.69 -9.94
CA GLY A 113 -2.83 14.70 -9.07
C GLY A 113 -1.87 13.66 -8.52
N GLY A 114 -2.35 12.90 -7.54
CA GLY A 114 -1.71 11.68 -7.09
C GLY A 114 -2.05 10.48 -7.97
N TYR A 115 -1.46 9.35 -7.61
CA TYR A 115 -1.65 8.08 -8.27
C TYR A 115 -1.62 6.94 -7.24
N LEU A 116 -2.27 5.83 -7.57
CA LEU A 116 -2.29 4.60 -6.78
C LEU A 116 -1.40 3.54 -7.42
N THR A 117 -0.65 2.81 -6.60
CA THR A 117 0.18 1.68 -7.04
C THR A 117 -0.23 0.43 -6.28
N LEU A 118 -0.52 -0.65 -6.99
CA LEU A 118 -0.69 -1.97 -6.41
C LEU A 118 0.66 -2.68 -6.34
N LEU A 119 0.97 -3.29 -5.20
CA LEU A 119 2.22 -3.97 -4.93
C LEU A 119 1.97 -5.40 -4.43
N GLY A 120 2.92 -6.27 -4.72
CA GLY A 120 2.83 -7.70 -4.43
C GLY A 120 2.22 -8.49 -5.58
N ASP A 121 2.28 -9.81 -5.46
CA ASP A 121 1.76 -10.77 -6.42
C ASP A 121 0.71 -11.66 -5.71
N PRO A 122 -0.55 -11.70 -6.18
CA PRO A 122 -1.57 -12.56 -5.60
C PRO A 122 -1.25 -14.06 -5.72
N ALA A 123 -0.37 -14.46 -6.65
CA ALA A 123 0.10 -15.84 -6.79
C ALA A 123 1.17 -16.23 -5.74
N ALA A 124 1.78 -15.25 -5.06
CA ALA A 124 2.84 -15.49 -4.08
C ALA A 124 2.29 -15.91 -2.70
N ALA A 125 1.65 -17.08 -2.61
CA ALA A 125 0.96 -17.54 -1.41
C ALA A 125 1.89 -17.78 -0.19
N PRO A 126 1.53 -17.34 1.03
CA PRO A 126 0.40 -16.44 1.33
C PRO A 126 0.67 -15.03 0.80
N PRO A 127 -0.31 -14.40 0.11
CA PRO A 127 -0.11 -13.11 -0.53
C PRO A 127 0.11 -12.02 0.52
N LEU A 128 1.04 -11.11 0.23
CA LEU A 128 1.19 -9.85 0.95
C LEU A 128 1.07 -8.75 -0.09
N LEU A 129 -0.09 -8.09 -0.09
CA LEU A 129 -0.45 -7.07 -1.07
C LEU A 129 -0.54 -5.71 -0.38
N ALA A 130 -0.20 -4.67 -1.13
CA ALA A 130 -0.35 -3.30 -0.66
C ALA A 130 -0.84 -2.37 -1.76
N GLU A 131 -1.73 -1.47 -1.41
CA GLU A 131 -2.16 -0.37 -2.27
C GLU A 131 -1.60 0.94 -1.73
N VAL A 132 -0.87 1.67 -2.56
CA VAL A 132 -0.16 2.88 -2.11
C VAL A 132 -0.60 4.07 -2.94
N TYR A 133 -1.30 5.00 -2.30
CA TYR A 133 -1.57 6.31 -2.85
C TYR A 133 -0.34 7.21 -2.64
N SER A 134 0.09 7.88 -3.70
CA SER A 134 1.22 8.81 -3.73
C SER A 134 0.79 10.12 -4.38
N ALA A 135 1.00 11.25 -3.72
CA ALA A 135 0.65 12.57 -4.25
C ALA A 135 1.80 13.58 -4.05
N PRO A 136 2.02 14.53 -4.97
CA PRO A 136 2.92 15.64 -4.73
C PRO A 136 2.59 16.37 -3.41
N ALA A 137 3.61 16.67 -2.62
CA ALA A 137 3.43 17.46 -1.41
C ALA A 137 2.98 18.90 -1.75
N GLY A 138 2.17 19.50 -0.89
CA GLY A 138 1.66 20.87 -1.06
C GLY A 138 0.39 21.01 -1.89
N LEU A 139 -0.16 19.89 -2.38
CA LEU A 139 -1.53 19.85 -2.89
C LEU A 139 -2.53 19.82 -1.73
N PRO A 140 -3.80 20.21 -1.95
CA PRO A 140 -4.86 19.89 -1.01
C PRO A 140 -4.89 18.38 -0.74
N PRO A 141 -5.02 17.96 0.53
CA PRO A 141 -5.08 16.54 0.86
C PRO A 141 -6.28 15.89 0.18
N ALA A 142 -6.08 14.66 -0.30
CA ALA A 142 -7.17 13.84 -0.80
C ALA A 142 -7.93 13.24 0.39
N GLN A 143 -9.26 13.22 0.29
CA GLN A 143 -10.07 12.48 1.25
C GLN A 143 -9.82 10.99 1.00
N LEU A 144 -9.45 10.25 2.04
CA LEU A 144 -9.11 8.84 1.91
C LEU A 144 -10.21 7.97 2.52
N ALA A 145 -10.48 6.83 1.89
CA ALA A 145 -11.35 5.82 2.44
C ALA A 145 -10.87 4.41 2.06
N VAL A 146 -11.13 3.45 2.94
CA VAL A 146 -11.01 2.03 2.63
C VAL A 146 -12.38 1.50 2.28
N ARG A 147 -12.47 0.78 1.16
CA ARG A 147 -13.70 0.14 0.69
C ARG A 147 -13.50 -1.37 0.66
N ALA A 148 -14.55 -2.10 1.03
CA ALA A 148 -14.68 -3.52 0.73
C ALA A 148 -16.05 -3.78 0.11
N ASP A 149 -16.08 -4.48 -1.02
CA ASP A 149 -17.35 -4.90 -1.62
C ASP A 149 -17.93 -6.09 -0.84
N VAL A 150 -19.25 -6.12 -0.69
CA VAL A 150 -19.96 -7.23 -0.06
C VAL A 150 -20.01 -8.38 -1.05
N SER A 151 -19.41 -9.51 -0.67
CA SER A 151 -19.28 -10.71 -1.50
C SER A 151 -19.45 -11.96 -0.62
N ALA A 152 -19.62 -13.13 -1.23
CA ALA A 152 -19.58 -14.40 -0.48
C ALA A 152 -18.25 -14.63 0.26
N ALA A 153 -17.17 -13.96 -0.17
CA ALA A 153 -15.85 -14.05 0.46
C ALA A 153 -15.64 -13.02 1.59
N THR A 154 -16.52 -12.05 1.74
CA THR A 154 -16.33 -10.93 2.69
C THR A 154 -17.48 -10.78 3.69
N CYS A 155 -18.72 -11.15 3.33
CA CYS A 155 -19.89 -11.02 4.21
C CYS A 155 -19.74 -11.85 5.50
N GLY A 156 -20.37 -11.38 6.57
CA GLY A 156 -20.42 -12.01 7.89
C GLY A 156 -19.06 -12.12 8.58
N SER A 157 -18.04 -11.40 8.10
CA SER A 157 -16.68 -11.47 8.60
C SER A 157 -16.09 -10.09 8.87
N ASP A 158 -15.11 -10.07 9.77
CA ASP A 158 -14.31 -8.88 10.07
C ASP A 158 -13.07 -8.86 9.17
N LEU A 159 -12.93 -7.81 8.37
CA LEU A 159 -11.77 -7.64 7.49
C LEU A 159 -10.71 -6.76 8.17
N GLY A 160 -9.56 -7.34 8.47
CA GLY A 160 -8.42 -6.63 9.04
C GLY A 160 -7.53 -5.97 7.99
N GLY A 161 -7.08 -4.75 8.27
CA GLY A 161 -6.12 -4.02 7.45
C GLY A 161 -5.16 -3.19 8.29
N THR A 162 -4.06 -2.75 7.67
CA THR A 162 -3.10 -1.85 8.30
C THR A 162 -2.80 -0.67 7.39
N LEU A 163 -2.83 0.54 7.93
CA LEU A 163 -2.47 1.76 7.23
C LEU A 163 -1.08 2.22 7.64
N LEU A 164 -0.27 2.52 6.64
CA LEU A 164 1.02 3.17 6.82
C LEU A 164 0.91 4.58 6.24
N ARG A 165 1.28 5.59 7.02
CA ARG A 165 1.38 6.96 6.55
C ARG A 165 2.84 7.40 6.62
N MET A 166 3.34 7.96 5.52
CA MET A 166 4.69 8.53 5.50
C MET A 166 4.82 9.58 6.61
N GLY A 167 5.91 9.48 7.40
CA GLY A 167 6.18 10.40 8.51
C GLY A 167 5.36 10.14 9.79
N ALA A 168 4.38 9.22 9.78
CA ALA A 168 3.69 8.82 11.00
C ALA A 168 4.58 7.92 11.88
N PRO A 169 4.46 8.00 13.22
CA PRO A 169 5.34 7.27 14.13
C PRO A 169 5.08 5.76 14.14
N ALA A 170 3.87 5.32 13.82
CA ALA A 170 3.48 3.92 13.84
C ALA A 170 2.38 3.61 12.81
N PRO A 171 2.28 2.35 12.35
CA PRO A 171 1.13 1.85 11.60
C PRO A 171 -0.19 1.98 12.39
N LEU A 172 -1.29 2.15 11.66
CA LEU A 172 -2.65 2.09 12.22
C LEU A 172 -3.34 0.81 11.74
N ALA A 173 -3.49 -0.17 12.64
CA ALA A 173 -4.33 -1.34 12.38
C ALA A 173 -5.81 -0.98 12.54
N PHE A 174 -6.67 -1.58 11.71
CA PHE A 174 -8.11 -1.41 11.79
C PHE A 174 -8.83 -2.71 11.40
N THR A 175 -10.10 -2.78 11.79
CA THR A 175 -11.02 -3.84 11.38
C THR A 175 -12.25 -3.22 10.75
N LEU A 176 -12.70 -3.80 9.64
CA LEU A 176 -13.93 -3.43 8.95
C LEU A 176 -14.96 -4.54 9.13
N ALA A 177 -16.01 -4.27 9.89
CA ALA A 177 -17.10 -5.20 10.08
C ALA A 177 -17.96 -5.28 8.82
N MET A 178 -18.06 -6.46 8.22
CA MET A 178 -18.91 -6.68 7.04
C MET A 178 -20.33 -7.09 7.45
N PRO A 179 -21.35 -6.66 6.69
CA PRO A 179 -22.73 -7.05 6.94
C PRO A 179 -22.92 -8.57 6.78
N ALA A 180 -24.04 -9.09 7.28
CA ALA A 180 -24.43 -10.48 7.07
C ALA A 180 -24.60 -10.81 5.58
N CYS A 181 -24.63 -12.11 5.27
CA CYS A 181 -24.68 -12.60 3.88
C CYS A 181 -26.09 -12.61 3.26
N ASP A 182 -27.07 -11.95 3.89
CA ASP A 182 -28.47 -11.85 3.45
C ASP A 182 -28.66 -10.71 2.45
N GLY A 183 -28.03 -10.84 1.28
CA GLY A 183 -27.98 -9.80 0.25
C GLY A 183 -26.53 -9.45 -0.07
N ILE A 184 -26.00 -10.08 -1.12
CA ILE A 184 -24.61 -9.89 -1.54
C ILE A 184 -24.57 -8.76 -2.57
N ASP A 185 -24.80 -7.54 -2.11
CA ASP A 185 -24.74 -6.32 -2.90
C ASP A 185 -24.20 -5.13 -2.09
N GLY A 186 -23.67 -4.14 -2.80
CA GLY A 186 -23.10 -2.93 -2.21
C GLY A 186 -21.68 -3.10 -1.65
N ALA A 187 -21.27 -2.14 -0.83
CA ALA A 187 -19.93 -2.06 -0.27
C ALA A 187 -19.97 -1.36 1.08
N VAL A 188 -19.02 -1.70 1.94
CA VAL A 188 -18.75 -0.97 3.18
C VAL A 188 -17.63 0.02 2.92
N LEU A 189 -17.82 1.26 3.37
CA LEU A 189 -16.84 2.34 3.26
C LEU A 189 -16.41 2.78 4.66
N LEU A 190 -15.10 2.80 4.90
CA LEU A 190 -14.47 3.34 6.09
C LEU A 190 -13.69 4.61 5.71
N PRO A 191 -14.24 5.81 5.99
CA PRO A 191 -13.49 7.05 5.86
C PRO A 191 -12.28 7.04 6.79
N LEU A 192 -11.12 7.45 6.27
CA LEU A 192 -9.92 7.58 7.05
C LEU A 192 -9.75 9.05 7.46
N PRO A 193 -9.64 9.36 8.76
CA PRO A 193 -9.48 10.74 9.18
C PRO A 193 -8.21 11.34 8.58
N GLU A 194 -8.32 12.55 8.06
CA GLU A 194 -7.17 13.39 7.77
C GLU A 194 -6.60 13.89 9.09
N VAL A 195 -5.69 13.12 9.70
CA VAL A 195 -4.90 13.63 10.81
C VAL A 195 -3.66 14.31 10.23
N PRO A 196 -3.55 15.65 10.26
CA PRO A 196 -2.34 16.32 9.84
C PRO A 196 -1.17 15.95 10.76
N LEU A 197 0.00 15.69 10.17
CA LEU A 197 1.23 15.30 10.87
C LEU A 197 1.68 16.32 11.94
N ALA A 198 1.18 17.56 11.87
CA ALA A 198 1.55 18.64 12.78
C ALA A 198 1.05 18.46 14.23
N LEU A 199 0.08 17.57 14.50
CA LEU A 199 -0.44 17.37 15.86
C LEU A 199 0.37 16.40 16.73
N ALA A 200 1.38 15.72 16.17
CA ALA A 200 2.18 14.72 16.90
C ALA A 200 3.60 15.19 17.32
N LEU A 201 3.95 16.46 17.08
CA LEU A 201 5.24 17.05 17.51
C LEU A 201 5.10 18.12 18.61
N ALA A 202 3.94 18.25 19.23
CA ALA A 202 3.79 19.06 20.44
C ALA A 202 3.99 18.20 21.70
N ASP A 203 4.95 18.66 22.52
CA ASP A 203 5.19 18.31 23.92
C ASP A 203 6.00 17.05 24.27
N HIS A 204 7.32 17.19 24.08
CA HIS A 204 8.26 16.86 25.15
C HIS A 204 9.14 18.07 25.47
N ARG A 205 8.74 18.85 26.48
CA ARG A 205 9.66 19.60 27.34
C ARG A 205 9.77 18.88 28.67
#